data_AF-A0A1I3E7T2-F1
#
_entry.id   AF-A0A1I3E7T2-F1
#
_cell.length_a   1.000
_cell.length_b   1.000
_cell.length_c   1.000
_cell.angle_alpha   90.00
_cell.angle_beta   90.00
_cell.angle_gamma   90.00
#
_symmetry.space_group_name_H-M   'P 1'
#
loop_
_entity.id
_entity.type
_entity.pdbx_description
1 polymer ?
#
loop_
_entity_poly.entity_id
_entity_poly.type
_entity_poly.pdbx_seq_one_letter_code
_entity_poly.pdbx_strand_id
1 'polypeptide(L)' 'MAELSIQLTKKQQELLLRGLRFVRSSVALDTRDYSEQVGEQRTSQYADIAAMESLVSGAKIVETAAAV' A
#
# COMPACT_ATOMS: atom_id res chain seq x y z
N MET A 1 -4.26 -1.82 -22.13
CA MET A 1 -4.12 -2.42 -20.78
C MET A 1 -5.35 -2.04 -20.00
N ALA A 2 -6.05 -3.00 -19.39
CA ALA A 2 -7.27 -2.68 -18.64
C ALA A 2 -6.90 -1.87 -17.40
N GLU A 3 -7.36 -0.63 -17.35
CA GLU A 3 -7.20 0.25 -16.20
C GLU A 3 -8.03 -0.36 -15.06
N LEU A 4 -7.36 -1.03 -14.11
CA LEU A 4 -7.99 -1.61 -12.93
C LEU A 4 -8.50 -0.47 -12.05
N SER A 5 -9.69 0.05 -12.36
CA SER A 5 -10.33 1.08 -11.55
C SER A 5 -10.91 0.43 -10.30
N ILE A 6 -10.12 0.42 -9.22
CA ILE A 6 -10.56 -0.09 -7.92
C ILE A 6 -11.62 0.87 -7.38
N GLN A 7 -12.77 0.31 -6.97
CA GLN A 7 -13.82 1.05 -6.27
C GLN A 7 -13.75 0.70 -4.79
N LEU A 8 -13.69 1.72 -3.94
CA LEU A 8 -13.60 1.56 -2.49
C LEU A 8 -14.64 2.43 -1.81
N THR A 9 -15.18 1.96 -0.69
CA THR A 9 -15.81 2.87 0.28
C THR A 9 -14.74 3.71 0.97
N LYS A 10 -15.12 4.87 1.52
CA LYS A 10 -14.21 5.69 2.34
C LYS A 10 -13.55 4.88 3.45
N LYS A 11 -14.35 4.05 4.14
CA LYS A 11 -13.87 3.19 5.22
C LYS A 11 -12.85 2.15 4.73
N GLN A 12 -13.06 1.55 3.56
CA GLN A 12 -12.09 0.61 2.98
C GLN A 12 -10.80 1.32 2.59
N GLN A 13 -10.88 2.49 1.96
CA GLN A 13 -9.71 3.29 1.60
C GLN A 13 -8.89 3.65 2.86
N GLU A 14 -9.55 4.19 3.89
CA GLU A 14 -8.88 4.55 5.15
C GLU A 14 -8.21 3.36 5.83
N LEU A 15 -8.89 2.19 5.86
CA LEU A 15 -8.35 0.98 6.44
C LEU A 15 -7.12 0.48 5.67
N LEU A 16 -7.19 0.48 4.34
CA LEU A 16 -6.09 0.07 3.47
C LEU A 16 -4.89 1.00 3.62
N LEU A 17 -5.11 2.32 3.61
CA LEU A 17 -4.02 3.30 3.83
C LEU A 17 -3.39 3.17 5.22
N ARG A 18 -4.19 2.88 6.26
CA ARG A 18 -3.65 2.60 7.59
C ARG A 18 -2.80 1.32 7.60
N GLY A 19 -3.26 0.28 6.91
CA GLY A 19 -2.51 -0.97 6.73
C GLY A 19 -1.18 -0.75 6.01
N LEU A 20 -1.18 0.01 4.91
CA LEU A 20 0.04 0.34 4.16
C LEU A 20 1.06 1.12 5.01
N ARG A 21 0.58 2.07 5.83
CA ARG A 21 1.43 2.77 6.81
C ARG A 21 2.04 1.83 7.85
N PHE A 22 1.26 0.87 8.34
CA PHE A 22 1.76 -0.14 9.28
C PHE A 22 2.86 -1.00 8.64
N VAL A 23 2.65 -1.49 7.42
CA VAL A 23 3.64 -2.29 6.68
C VAL A 23 4.92 -1.48 6.42
N ARG A 24 4.80 -0.20 6.03
CA ARG A 24 5.95 0.69 5.87
C ARG A 24 6.77 0.79 7.15
N SER A 25 6.09 0.95 8.29
CA SER A 25 6.73 0.99 9.60
C SER A 25 7.38 -0.34 9.97
N SER A 26 6.76 -1.49 9.67
CA SER A 26 7.36 -2.79 9.95
C SER A 26 8.63 -3.03 9.13
N VAL A 27 8.68 -2.60 7.86
CA VAL A 27 9.90 -2.66 7.04
C VAL A 27 11.01 -1.77 7.63
N ALA A 28 10.65 -0.58 8.11
CA ALA A 28 11.60 0.33 8.74
C ALA A 28 12.17 -0.19 10.06
N LEU A 29 11.35 -0.91 10.83
CA LEU A 29 11.71 -1.45 12.14
C LEU A 29 12.37 -2.84 12.07
N ASP A 30 12.45 -3.45 10.89
CA ASP A 30 13.05 -4.78 10.71
C ASP A 30 14.55 -4.74 11.02
N THR A 31 14.98 -5.36 12.11
CA THR A 31 16.35 -5.31 12.63
C THR A 31 17.27 -6.32 11.96
N ARG A 32 17.26 -6.39 10.62
CA ARG A 32 18.24 -7.19 9.87
C ARG A 32 19.59 -6.49 9.88
N ASP A 33 20.66 -7.27 10.02
CA ASP A 33 22.01 -6.79 9.80
C ASP A 33 22.12 -6.15 8.41
N TYR A 34 22.74 -4.98 8.36
CA TYR A 34 22.83 -4.23 7.12
C TYR A 34 23.79 -4.93 6.14
N SER A 35 23.30 -5.12 4.92
CA SER A 35 24.09 -5.43 3.72
C SER A 35 23.54 -4.61 2.55
N GLU A 36 24.33 -4.45 1.49
CA GLU A 36 23.86 -3.76 0.27
C GLU A 36 22.57 -4.39 -0.28
N GLN A 37 22.50 -5.73 -0.30
CA GLN A 37 21.32 -6.48 -0.73
C GLN A 37 20.08 -6.18 0.14
N VAL A 38 20.26 -6.06 1.46
CA VAL A 38 19.16 -5.66 2.37
C VAL A 38 18.72 -4.23 2.10
N GLY A 39 19.66 -3.33 1.79
CA GLY A 39 19.37 -1.95 1.39
C GLY A 39 18.54 -1.88 0.10
N GLU A 40 18.97 -2.58 -0.95
CA GLU A 40 18.25 -2.66 -2.22
C GLU A 40 16.86 -3.27 -2.06
N GLN A 41 16.74 -4.35 -1.28
CA GLN A 41 15.46 -4.98 -0.99
C GLN A 41 14.50 -4.02 -0.27
N ARG A 42 14.98 -3.26 0.73
CA ARG A 42 14.17 -2.24 1.41
C ARG A 42 13.72 -1.14 0.46
N THR A 43 14.61 -0.66 -0.40
CA THR A 43 14.26 0.34 -1.41
C THR A 43 13.16 -0.17 -2.35
N SER A 44 13.28 -1.41 -2.83
CA SER A 44 12.24 -2.05 -3.65
C SER A 44 10.91 -2.15 -2.90
N GLN A 45 10.94 -2.60 -1.65
CA GLN A 45 9.73 -2.70 -0.82
C GLN A 45 9.05 -1.34 -0.60
N TYR A 46 9.82 -0.28 -0.39
CA TYR A 46 9.26 1.07 -0.27
C TYR A 46 8.65 1.56 -1.58
N ALA A 47 9.25 1.25 -2.73
CA ALA A 47 8.68 1.58 -4.04
C ALA A 47 7.33 0.87 -4.26
N ASP A 48 7.25 -0.43 -3.92
CA ASP A 48 6.01 -1.20 -4.02
C ASP A 48 4.91 -0.64 -3.10
N ILE A 49 5.26 -0.30 -1.86
CA ILE A 49 4.32 0.31 -0.90
C ILE A 49 3.83 1.66 -1.42
N ALA A 50 4.72 2.49 -1.97
CA ALA A 50 4.36 3.80 -2.52
C ALA A 50 3.43 3.68 -3.74
N ALA A 51 3.68 2.71 -4.62
CA ALA A 51 2.80 2.41 -5.75
C ALA A 51 1.40 1.98 -5.27
N MET A 52 1.32 1.14 -4.24
CA MET A 52 0.05 0.72 -3.64
C MET A 52 -0.67 1.86 -2.94
N GLU A 53 0.04 2.74 -2.21
CA GLU A 53 -0.55 3.95 -1.61
C GLU A 53 -1.15 4.85 -2.69
N SER A 54 -0.47 5.01 -3.84
CA SER A 54 -0.97 5.78 -4.97
C SER A 54 -2.26 5.17 -5.56
N LEU A 55 -2.27 3.86 -5.78
CA LEU A 55 -3.44 3.14 -6.28
C LEU A 55 -4.65 3.25 -5.34
N VAL A 56 -4.44 3.06 -4.03
CA VAL A 56 -5.51 3.15 -3.03
C VAL A 56 -5.99 4.60 -2.88
N SER A 57 -5.09 5.58 -2.94
CA SER A 57 -5.45 7.00 -2.85
C SER A 57 -6.20 7.48 -4.10
N GLY A 58 -5.87 6.93 -5.27
CA GLY A 58 -6.55 7.21 -6.54
C GLY A 58 -7.81 6.39 -6.80
N ALA A 59 -8.16 5.46 -5.91
CA ALA A 59 -9.34 4.61 -6.05
C ALA A 59 -10.63 5.44 -6.06
N LYS A 60 -11.59 5.04 -6.91
CA LYS A 60 -12.89 5.72 -6.99
C LYS A 60 -13.69 5.43 -5.73
N ILE A 61 -14.13 6.47 -5.04
CA ILE A 61 -14.92 6.32 -3.82
C ILE A 61 -16.39 6.10 -4.14
N VAL A 62 -16.97 5.04 -3.56
CA VAL A 62 -18.39 4.69 -3.66
C VAL A 62 -19.03 4.69 -2.27
N GLU A 63 -20.28 5.13 -2.16
CA GLU A 63 -20.96 5.30 -0.86
C GLU A 63 -21.38 3.97 -0.21
N THR A 64 -21.64 2.94 -1.02
CA THR A 64 -21.98 1.60 -0.58
C THR A 64 -21.02 0.61 -1.20
N ALA A 65 -20.49 -0.30 -0.37
CA ALA A 65 -19.84 -1.49 -0.90
C ALA A 65 -20.92 -2.23 -1.69
N ALA A 66 -20.72 -2.40 -3.00
CA ALA A 66 -21.56 -3.31 -3.76
C ALA A 66 -21.52 -4.65 -3.01
N ALA A 67 -22.66 -5.09 -2.50
CA ALA A 67 -22.78 -6.42 -1.92
C ALA A 67 -22.34 -7.40 -3.02
N VAL A 68 -21.20 -8.05 -2.80
CA VAL A 68 -20.74 -9.17 -3.61
C VAL A 68 -21.67 -10.34 -3.35
#